data_AF-A0A383DQ86-F1
#
_entry.id   AF-A0A383DQ86-F1
#
_cell.length_a   1.000
_cell.length_b   1.000
_cell.length_c   1.000
_cell.angle_alpha   90.00
_cell.angle_beta   90.00
_cell.angle_gamma   90.00
#
_symmetry.space_group_name_H-M   'P 1'
#
loop_
_entity.id
_entity.type
_entity.pdbx_description
1 polymer ?
#
loop_
_entity_poly.entity_id
_entity_poly.type
_entity_poly.pdbx_seq_one_letter_code
_entity_poly.pdbx_strand_id
1 'polypeptide(L)'
;ADGGIGMLTDLGQATRLVLERVRGASALFIEANYDLNLLQKDTRRPWAIKQRIMSRHGHLSNDATAEAVETLANGTLRHVTLGHLSRDCNTPQIARETIAAKLGEAGIDTIQINVSTQADPTETLTL
;
A
#
# COMPACT_ATOMS: atom_id res chain seq x y z
N ALA A 1 -16.37 -11.27 15.64
CA ALA A 1 -14.92 -11.33 15.87
C ALA A 1 -14.46 -9.90 15.88
N ASP A 2 -13.93 -9.43 17.01
CA ASP A 2 -13.52 -8.03 17.17
C ASP A 2 -12.51 -7.66 16.08
N GLY A 3 -12.76 -6.55 15.38
CA GLY A 3 -12.04 -6.13 14.18
C GLY A 3 -10.54 -5.99 14.45
N GLY A 4 -9.73 -6.84 13.82
CA GLY A 4 -8.27 -6.77 13.92
C GLY A 4 -7.70 -5.73 12.96
N ILE A 5 -6.68 -5.00 13.40
CA ILE A 5 -5.93 -4.07 12.55
C ILE A 5 -4.57 -4.69 12.20
N GLY A 6 -4.27 -4.78 10.91
CA GLY A 6 -2.93 -5.10 10.39
C GLY A 6 -2.16 -3.83 10.06
N MET A 7 -0.85 -3.81 10.35
CA MET A 7 0.04 -2.71 9.97
C MET A 7 1.27 -3.26 9.26
N LEU A 8 1.48 -2.83 8.01
CA LEU A 8 2.54 -3.28 7.12
C LEU A 8 3.29 -2.07 6.56
N THR A 9 4.37 -1.65 7.21
CA THR A 9 5.19 -0.50 6.79
C THR A 9 6.67 -0.86 6.77
N ASP A 10 7.47 -0.10 6.03
CA ASP A 10 8.92 -0.27 5.90
C ASP A 10 9.29 -1.68 5.41
N LEU A 11 8.55 -2.15 4.40
CA LEU A 11 8.72 -3.46 3.80
C LEU A 11 9.15 -3.29 2.34
N GLY A 12 10.27 -3.89 1.94
CA GLY A 12 10.60 -3.99 0.51
C GLY A 12 9.82 -5.08 -0.22
N GLN A 13 9.16 -5.98 0.51
CA GLN A 13 8.34 -7.03 -0.06
C GLN A 13 7.31 -7.57 0.95
N ALA A 14 6.04 -7.63 0.54
CA ALA A 14 4.99 -8.30 1.28
C ALA A 14 5.05 -9.82 1.02
N THR A 15 5.89 -10.52 1.79
CA THR A 15 6.01 -11.98 1.65
C THR A 15 4.71 -12.71 2.01
N ARG A 16 4.51 -13.92 1.50
CA ARG A 16 3.35 -14.75 1.88
C ARG A 16 3.19 -14.90 3.39
N LEU A 17 4.28 -15.10 4.13
CA LEU A 17 4.22 -15.20 5.60
C LEU A 17 3.67 -13.92 6.23
N VAL A 18 4.09 -12.75 5.76
CA VAL A 18 3.58 -11.46 6.23
C VAL A 18 2.08 -11.34 5.95
N LEU A 19 1.65 -11.67 4.73
CA LEU A 19 0.24 -11.62 4.34
C LEU A 19 -0.62 -12.58 5.17
N GLU A 20 -0.16 -13.81 5.41
CA GLU A 20 -0.89 -14.77 6.26
C GLU A 20 -1.08 -14.25 7.69
N ARG A 21 -0.12 -13.51 8.25
CA ARG A 21 -0.23 -12.98 9.61
C ARG A 21 -1.26 -11.87 9.76
N VAL A 22 -1.63 -11.19 8.67
CA VAL A 22 -2.64 -10.12 8.68
C VAL A 22 -3.96 -10.53 8.02
N ARG A 23 -4.08 -11.77 7.51
CA ARG A 23 -5.25 -12.23 6.74
C ARG A 23 -6.60 -12.08 7.46
N GLY A 24 -6.61 -12.12 8.79
CA GLY A 24 -7.83 -11.96 9.60
C GLY A 24 -8.21 -10.50 9.90
N ALA A 25 -7.42 -9.52 9.49
CA ALA A 25 -7.66 -8.12 9.79
C ALA A 25 -8.85 -7.56 9.01
N SER A 26 -9.71 -6.77 9.67
CA SER A 26 -10.78 -6.02 9.03
C SER A 26 -10.30 -4.69 8.46
N ALA A 27 -9.21 -4.15 9.01
CA ALA A 27 -8.53 -2.96 8.52
C ALA A 27 -7.03 -3.19 8.36
N LEU A 28 -6.46 -2.61 7.31
CA LEU A 28 -5.04 -2.69 7.00
C LEU A 28 -4.46 -1.29 6.79
N PHE A 29 -3.42 -0.95 7.55
CA PHE A 29 -2.52 0.16 7.21
C PHE A 29 -1.33 -0.41 6.45
N ILE A 30 -1.11 0.02 5.21
CA ILE A 30 -0.04 -0.54 4.36
C ILE A 30 0.76 0.56 3.66
N GLU A 31 2.07 0.38 3.61
CA GLU A 31 2.97 1.25 2.85
C GLU A 31 2.68 1.20 1.36
N ALA A 32 2.54 2.36 0.72
CA ALA A 32 2.50 2.54 -0.72
C ALA A 32 3.53 3.62 -1.09
N ASN A 33 4.81 3.26 -1.12
CA ASN A 33 5.87 4.26 -1.04
C ASN A 33 6.06 5.00 -2.37
N TYR A 34 6.14 4.31 -3.50
CA TYR A 34 6.45 4.96 -4.77
C TYR A 34 5.64 4.40 -5.93
N ASP A 35 5.39 5.28 -6.90
CA ASP A 35 5.07 4.90 -8.26
C ASP A 35 6.36 4.61 -9.03
N LEU A 36 6.41 3.48 -9.72
CA LEU A 36 7.62 3.01 -10.39
C LEU A 36 8.05 3.97 -11.51
N ASN A 37 7.10 4.53 -12.26
CA ASN A 37 7.40 5.43 -13.37
C ASN A 37 7.98 6.77 -12.87
N LEU A 38 7.41 7.33 -11.79
CA LEU A 38 7.93 8.53 -11.15
C LEU A 38 9.32 8.30 -10.56
N LEU A 39 9.55 7.16 -9.90
CA LEU A 39 10.87 6.81 -9.36
C LEU A 39 11.92 6.67 -10.47
N GLN A 40 11.57 6.03 -11.59
CA GLN A 40 12.48 5.91 -12.74
C GLN A 40 12.81 7.28 -13.35
N LYS A 41 11.82 8.17 -13.48
CA LYS A 41 11.99 9.51 -14.06
C LYS A 41 12.67 10.52 -13.12
N ASP A 42 12.78 10.23 -11.82
CA ASP A 42 13.38 11.16 -10.86
C ASP A 42 14.87 11.42 -11.18
N THR A 43 15.21 12.66 -11.52
CA THR A 43 16.59 13.05 -11.87
C THR A 43 17.46 13.38 -10.65
N ARG A 44 16.86 13.53 -9.46
CA ARG A 44 17.58 13.93 -8.24
C ARG A 44 18.24 12.75 -7.52
N ARG A 45 17.60 11.58 -7.54
CA ARG A 45 18.13 10.37 -6.88
C ARG A 45 19.16 9.65 -7.77
N PRO A 46 20.39 9.38 -7.26
CA PRO A 46 21.33 8.51 -7.93
C PRO A 46 20.76 7.12 -8.17
N TRP A 47 21.21 6.44 -9.23
CA TRP A 47 20.73 5.10 -9.60
C TRP A 47 20.82 4.10 -8.44
N ALA A 48 21.92 4.09 -7.69
CA ALA A 48 22.10 3.19 -6.54
C ALA A 48 21.01 3.39 -5.46
N ILE A 49 20.52 4.61 -5.27
CA ILE A 49 19.42 4.90 -4.33
C ILE A 49 18.10 4.36 -4.86
N LYS A 50 17.81 4.55 -6.15
CA LYS A 50 16.61 3.97 -6.79
C LYS A 50 16.62 2.44 -6.69
N GLN A 51 17.78 1.81 -6.93
CA GLN A 51 17.93 0.36 -6.79
C GLN A 51 17.66 -0.12 -5.36
N ARG A 52 18.14 0.60 -4.34
CA ARG A 52 17.87 0.28 -2.95
C ARG A 52 16.38 0.38 -2.63
N ILE A 53 15.71 1.46 -3.08
CA ILE A 53 14.26 1.67 -2.89
C ILE A 53 13.46 0.52 -3.52
N MET A 54 13.80 0.10 -4.74
CA MET A 54 13.12 -0.99 -5.45
C MET A 54 13.50 -2.41 -4.96
N SER A 55 14.44 -2.53 -4.04
CA SER A 55 14.92 -3.84 -3.59
C SER A 55 13.95 -4.50 -2.61
N ARG A 56 14.13 -5.81 -2.40
CA ARG A 56 13.36 -6.59 -1.40
C ARG A 56 13.49 -6.08 0.05
N HIS A 57 14.50 -5.24 0.33
CA HIS A 57 14.73 -4.61 1.63
C HIS A 57 14.51 -3.09 1.58
N GLY A 58 13.97 -2.57 0.47
CA GLY A 58 13.61 -1.17 0.29
C GLY A 58 12.17 -0.92 0.74
N HIS A 59 11.36 -0.45 -0.20
CA HIS A 59 9.97 -0.08 0.05
C HIS A 59 9.01 -0.75 -0.93
N LEU A 60 7.74 -0.87 -0.55
CA LEU A 60 6.67 -1.31 -1.43
C LEU A 60 6.37 -0.24 -2.47
N SER A 61 6.26 -0.65 -3.73
CA SER A 61 5.63 0.16 -4.77
C SER A 61 4.12 0.16 -4.61
N ASN A 62 3.45 1.10 -5.28
CA ASN A 62 1.99 1.09 -5.38
C ASN A 62 1.46 -0.22 -5.97
N ASP A 63 2.13 -0.76 -7.00
CA ASP A 63 1.75 -2.04 -7.63
C ASP A 63 1.88 -3.23 -6.66
N ALA A 64 3.01 -3.33 -5.94
CA ALA A 64 3.22 -4.41 -4.97
C ALA A 64 2.23 -4.31 -3.80
N THR A 65 1.85 -3.09 -3.44
CA THR A 65 0.78 -2.83 -2.45
C THR A 65 -0.56 -3.30 -2.97
N ALA A 66 -0.88 -3.02 -4.23
CA ALA A 66 -2.12 -3.44 -4.87
C ALA A 66 -2.24 -4.97 -4.91
N GLU A 67 -1.18 -5.68 -5.29
CA GLU A 67 -1.12 -7.15 -5.27
C GLU A 67 -1.32 -7.73 -3.86
N ALA A 68 -0.70 -7.11 -2.86
CA ALA A 68 -0.86 -7.50 -1.46
C ALA A 68 -2.32 -7.34 -0.98
N VAL A 69 -2.95 -6.20 -1.32
CA VAL A 69 -4.34 -5.92 -0.96
C VAL A 69 -5.30 -6.88 -1.68
N GLU A 70 -5.11 -7.12 -2.97
CA GLU A 70 -5.89 -8.09 -3.75
C GLU A 70 -5.81 -9.50 -3.12
N THR A 71 -4.61 -9.93 -2.69
CA THR A 71 -4.41 -11.23 -2.03
C THR A 71 -5.16 -11.36 -0.70
N LEU A 72 -5.36 -10.24 0.01
CA LEU A 72 -6.04 -10.16 1.29
C LEU A 72 -7.55 -9.93 1.15
N ALA A 73 -8.03 -9.53 -0.03
CA ALA A 73 -9.40 -9.11 -0.26
C ALA A 73 -10.46 -10.19 -0.05
N ASN A 74 -10.09 -11.47 -0.24
CA ASN A 74 -11.01 -12.61 -0.06
C ASN A 74 -11.33 -12.93 1.42
N GLY A 75 -10.86 -12.10 2.36
CA GLY A 75 -11.06 -12.29 3.80
C GLY A 75 -12.05 -11.30 4.44
N THR A 76 -11.74 -10.93 5.68
CA THR A 76 -12.50 -9.98 6.49
C THR A 76 -12.15 -8.53 6.20
N LEU A 77 -11.15 -8.27 5.35
CA LEU A 77 -10.65 -6.94 5.03
C LEU A 77 -11.74 -6.08 4.39
N ARG A 78 -11.99 -4.90 4.95
CA ARG A 78 -12.94 -3.90 4.45
C ARG A 78 -12.34 -2.51 4.30
N HIS A 79 -11.30 -2.20 5.06
CA HIS A 79 -10.65 -0.89 5.03
C HIS A 79 -9.16 -1.03 4.77
N VAL A 80 -8.66 -0.28 3.80
CA VAL A 80 -7.22 -0.17 3.51
C VAL A 80 -6.85 1.30 3.61
N THR A 81 -5.86 1.61 4.45
CA THR A 81 -5.29 2.95 4.54
C THR A 81 -3.85 2.90 4.02
N LEU A 82 -3.61 3.61 2.93
CA LEU A 82 -2.29 3.73 2.30
C LEU A 82 -1.47 4.75 3.07
N GLY A 83 -0.25 4.37 3.45
CA GLY A 83 0.65 5.21 4.24
C GLY A 83 2.07 5.20 3.70
N HIS A 84 2.92 6.02 4.32
CA HIS A 84 4.35 6.09 4.02
C HIS A 84 4.68 6.39 2.54
N LEU A 85 3.90 7.29 1.92
CA LEU A 85 4.12 7.74 0.55
C LEU A 85 5.39 8.60 0.43
N SER A 86 6.20 8.32 -0.59
CA SER A 86 7.31 9.17 -1.01
C SER A 86 6.79 10.52 -1.49
N ARG A 87 7.34 11.61 -0.94
CA ARG A 87 6.99 12.98 -1.33
C ARG A 87 7.35 13.30 -2.77
N ASP A 88 8.34 12.61 -3.33
CA ASP A 88 8.93 12.94 -4.63
C ASP A 88 8.52 11.97 -5.74
N CYS A 89 8.22 10.72 -5.37
CA CYS A 89 7.98 9.65 -6.33
C CYS A 89 6.58 9.04 -6.14
N ASN A 90 5.68 9.76 -5.49
CA ASN A 90 4.29 9.33 -5.33
C ASN A 90 3.37 10.52 -5.10
N THR A 91 2.07 10.29 -5.25
CA THR A 91 1.03 11.21 -4.77
C THR A 91 -0.11 10.39 -4.18
N PRO A 92 -0.92 10.96 -3.26
CA PRO A 92 -2.10 10.27 -2.74
C PRO A 92 -3.03 9.77 -3.83
N GLN A 93 -3.21 10.55 -4.90
CA GLN A 93 -4.07 10.19 -6.01
C GLN A 93 -3.54 8.98 -6.77
N ILE A 94 -2.27 8.99 -7.17
CA ILE A 94 -1.66 7.89 -7.93
C ILE A 94 -1.71 6.60 -7.11
N ALA A 95 -1.34 6.66 -5.82
CA ALA A 95 -1.41 5.48 -4.95
C ALA A 95 -2.84 4.91 -4.91
N ARG A 96 -3.85 5.75 -4.63
CA ARG A 96 -5.25 5.32 -4.59
C ARG A 96 -5.72 4.72 -5.91
N GLU A 97 -5.42 5.38 -7.04
CA GLU A 97 -5.83 4.94 -8.37
C GLU A 97 -5.17 3.61 -8.76
N THR A 98 -3.88 3.41 -8.49
CA THR A 98 -3.19 2.14 -8.76
C THR A 98 -3.85 0.98 -8.03
N ILE A 99 -4.13 1.13 -6.73
CA ILE A 99 -4.79 0.08 -5.94
C ILE A 99 -6.24 -0.13 -6.43
N ALA A 100 -7.00 0.95 -6.64
CA ALA A 100 -8.39 0.87 -7.08
C ALA A 100 -8.53 0.20 -8.46
N ALA A 101 -7.64 0.52 -9.41
CA ALA A 101 -7.61 -0.10 -10.73
C ALA A 101 -7.39 -1.62 -10.62
N LYS A 102 -6.41 -2.04 -9.83
CA LYS A 102 -6.12 -3.47 -9.62
C LYS A 102 -7.29 -4.22 -9.01
N LEU A 103 -7.93 -3.64 -7.98
CA LEU A 103 -9.11 -4.25 -7.36
C LEU A 103 -10.29 -4.30 -8.34
N GLY A 104 -10.49 -3.25 -9.14
CA GLY A 104 -11.52 -3.22 -10.18
C GLY A 104 -11.32 -4.29 -11.26
N GLU A 105 -10.09 -4.51 -11.72
CA GLU A 105 -9.74 -5.60 -12.65
C GLU A 105 -10.05 -6.98 -12.07
N ALA A 106 -9.88 -7.16 -10.77
CA ALA A 106 -10.21 -8.38 -10.04
C ALA A 106 -11.72 -8.48 -9.66
N GLY A 107 -12.54 -7.49 -9.99
CA GLY A 107 -13.95 -7.44 -9.63
C GLY A 107 -14.23 -7.24 -8.14
N ILE A 108 -13.29 -6.63 -7.42
CA ILE A 108 -13.37 -6.37 -5.97
C ILE A 108 -13.79 -4.90 -5.75
N ASP A 109 -15.00 -4.71 -5.24
CA ASP A 109 -15.58 -3.39 -4.91
C ASP A 109 -15.89 -3.21 -3.42
N THR A 110 -15.60 -4.22 -2.60
CA THR A 110 -15.95 -4.26 -1.17
C THR A 110 -14.95 -3.59 -0.23
N ILE A 111 -13.80 -3.15 -0.76
CA ILE A 111 -12.72 -2.54 0.02
C ILE A 111 -12.75 -1.02 -0.13
N GLN A 112 -12.83 -0.32 1.00
CA GLN A 112 -12.66 1.13 1.05
C GLN A 112 -11.17 1.48 1.11
N ILE A 113 -10.71 2.30 0.17
CA ILE A 113 -9.32 2.76 0.08
C ILE A 113 -9.22 4.19 0.59
N ASN A 114 -8.51 4.38 1.69
CA ASN A 114 -8.14 5.66 2.27
C ASN A 114 -6.65 5.93 2.04
N VAL A 115 -6.24 7.19 2.02
CA VAL A 115 -4.83 7.57 1.95
C VAL A 115 -4.49 8.49 3.10
N SER A 116 -3.50 8.10 3.89
CA SER A 116 -2.96 8.92 4.97
C SER A 116 -1.97 9.95 4.40
N THR A 117 -2.04 11.16 4.93
CA THR A 117 -1.12 12.25 4.59
C THR A 117 -0.31 12.66 5.81
N GLN A 118 0.76 13.42 5.59
CA GLN A 118 1.57 13.96 6.69
C GLN A 118 1.00 15.25 7.28
N ALA A 119 0.01 15.85 6.61
CA ALA A 119 -0.56 17.15 6.98
C ALA A 119 -1.74 16.99 7.93
N ASP A 120 -2.65 16.07 7.59
CA ASP A 120 -3.93 15.93 8.27
C ASP A 120 -4.20 14.48 8.69
N PRO A 121 -4.87 14.27 9.84
CA PRO A 121 -5.32 12.94 10.24
C PRO A 121 -6.34 12.40 9.23
N THR A 122 -6.32 11.09 9.00
CA THR A 122 -7.37 10.41 8.25
C THR A 122 -8.67 10.41 9.05
N GLU A 123 -9.80 10.21 8.37
CA GLU A 123 -11.08 9.99 9.04
C GLU A 123 -11.01 8.82 10.04
N THR A 124 -11.76 8.95 11.13
CA THR A 124 -11.89 7.90 12.13
C THR A 124 -12.60 6.69 11.53
N LEU A 125 -11.92 5.55 11.51
CA LEU A 125 -12.47 4.27 11.08
C LEU A 125 -13.21 3.59 12.24
N THR A 126 -14.41 3.08 11.98
CA THR A 126 -15.17 2.23 12.92
C THR A 126 -15.19 0.80 12.37
N LEU A 127 -14.74 -0.17 13.18
CA LEU A 127 -14.58 -1.58 12.80
C LEU A 127 -15.65 -2.48 13.40
#